data_AF-A0A502G4P8-F1
#
_entry.id   AF-A0A502G4P8-F1
#
_cell.length_a   1.000
_cell.length_b   1.000
_cell.length_c   1.000
_cell.angle_alpha   90.00
_cell.angle_beta   90.00
_cell.angle_gamma   90.00
#
_symmetry.space_group_name_H-M   'P 1'
#
loop_
_entity.id
_entity.type
_entity.pdbx_description
1 polymer ?
#
loop_
_entity_poly.entity_id
_entity_poly.type
_entity_poly.pdbx_seq_one_letter_code
_entity_poly.pdbx_strand_id
1 'polypeptide(L)'
;MKSVMSDPGITEGVAVALPEGESKLQGGVIGSLKFGFNHFYSNRLKYSLCQSPSAKRNLILFAIALSVIIVPHLVQATDLMATQKSDANDTFGHGSTVEWVIYLCEVIVSATGFIKTRNPMVFTGLVMLVLITRAFFTIIG
;
A
#
# COMPACT_ATOMS: atom_id res chain seq x y z
N MET A 1 -66.27 -24.14 37.82
CA MET A 1 -67.31 -23.07 37.90
C MET A 1 -67.00 -22.03 36.84
N LYS A 2 -68.00 -21.70 36.01
CA LYS A 2 -67.96 -20.76 34.89
C LYS A 2 -68.44 -19.38 35.34
N SER A 3 -67.89 -18.33 34.73
CA SER A 3 -68.47 -16.98 34.54
C SER A 3 -67.68 -16.34 33.38
N VAL A 4 -68.08 -16.29 32.10
CA VAL A 4 -69.26 -15.77 31.38
C VAL A 4 -69.39 -14.24 31.37
N MET A 5 -68.95 -13.69 30.22
CA MET A 5 -69.43 -12.54 29.41
C MET A 5 -69.31 -11.09 29.91
N SER A 6 -68.67 -10.23 29.09
CA SER A 6 -69.37 -9.26 28.23
C SER A 6 -68.39 -8.44 27.34
N ASP A 7 -68.49 -8.61 26.02
CA ASP A 7 -68.24 -7.58 24.96
C ASP A 7 -69.57 -6.80 24.75
N PRO A 8 -69.74 -5.73 23.91
CA PRO A 8 -68.80 -4.99 23.04
C PRO A 8 -68.95 -3.43 23.14
N GLY A 9 -68.13 -2.64 22.44
CA GLY A 9 -68.36 -1.18 22.35
C GLY A 9 -67.40 -0.43 21.41
N ILE A 10 -67.88 -0.15 20.21
CA ILE A 10 -67.25 0.65 19.13
C ILE A 10 -66.95 2.10 19.56
N THR A 11 -65.80 2.65 19.16
CA THR A 11 -65.67 3.91 18.39
C THR A 11 -64.22 4.26 18.06
N GLU A 12 -64.02 4.46 16.76
CA GLU A 12 -63.02 5.25 16.05
C GLU A 12 -62.15 6.21 16.88
N GLY A 13 -60.85 6.10 16.70
CA GLY A 13 -59.85 6.98 17.30
C GLY A 13 -58.49 6.72 16.69
N VAL A 14 -58.30 7.24 15.49
CA VAL A 14 -57.02 7.31 14.78
C VAL A 14 -55.94 7.93 15.68
N ALA A 15 -54.97 7.12 16.06
CA ALA A 15 -53.61 7.56 16.39
C ALA A 15 -52.67 6.34 16.24
N VAL A 16 -52.46 5.91 15.00
CA VAL A 16 -51.29 5.08 14.68
C VAL A 16 -50.08 5.99 14.87
N ALA A 17 -49.50 5.95 16.07
CA ALA A 17 -48.19 6.51 16.32
C ALA A 17 -47.19 5.72 15.44
N LEU A 18 -46.82 6.32 14.31
CA LEU A 18 -45.56 6.02 13.64
C LEU A 18 -44.46 6.23 14.68
N PRO A 19 -43.68 5.20 15.08
CA PRO A 19 -42.39 5.49 15.68
C PRO A 19 -41.58 6.21 14.62
N GLU A 20 -41.33 7.48 14.89
CA GLU A 20 -40.48 8.36 14.13
C GLU A 20 -39.19 7.64 13.78
N GLY A 21 -38.81 7.72 12.50
CA GLY A 21 -37.59 7.16 12.00
C GLY A 21 -36.40 7.77 12.71
N GLU A 22 -35.96 7.15 13.81
CA GLU A 22 -34.57 7.23 14.21
C GLU A 22 -33.77 6.51 13.13
N SER A 23 -33.18 7.30 12.24
CA SER A 23 -32.06 6.87 11.42
C SER A 23 -30.95 6.43 12.36
N LYS A 24 -31.04 5.17 12.83
CA LYS A 24 -29.95 4.45 13.44
C LYS A 24 -28.88 4.37 12.36
N LEU A 25 -27.97 5.35 12.41
CA LEU A 25 -26.71 5.31 11.70
C LEU A 25 -26.17 3.93 11.92
N GLN A 26 -26.14 3.19 10.82
CA GLN A 26 -25.75 1.81 10.70
C GLN A 26 -24.29 1.72 11.12
N GLY A 27 -24.07 1.65 12.44
CA GLY A 27 -22.79 1.32 13.02
C GLY A 27 -22.54 -0.13 12.66
N GLY A 28 -21.95 -0.36 11.49
CA GLY A 28 -21.52 -1.68 11.06
C GLY A 28 -20.62 -2.33 12.11
N VAL A 29 -20.23 -3.59 11.87
CA VAL A 29 -19.44 -4.43 12.78
C VAL A 29 -18.21 -3.71 13.40
N ILE A 30 -17.68 -2.72 12.68
CA ILE A 30 -16.58 -1.84 13.10
C ILE A 30 -16.97 -0.89 14.26
N GLY A 31 -18.20 -0.37 14.27
CA GLY A 31 -18.71 0.55 15.30
C GLY A 31 -19.01 -0.13 16.65
N SER A 32 -19.57 -1.34 16.62
CA SER A 32 -19.86 -2.11 17.84
C SER A 32 -18.59 -2.61 18.52
N LEU A 33 -17.60 -3.06 17.75
CA LEU A 33 -16.27 -3.42 18.24
C LEU A 33 -15.53 -2.22 18.85
N LYS A 34 -15.59 -1.05 18.19
CA LYS A 34 -14.97 0.17 18.71
C LYS A 34 -15.59 0.62 20.03
N PHE A 35 -16.91 0.48 20.20
CA PHE A 35 -17.61 0.83 21.44
C PHE A 35 -17.24 -0.11 22.59
N GLY A 36 -17.19 -1.43 22.36
CA GLY A 36 -16.79 -2.41 23.36
C GLY A 36 -15.34 -2.26 23.82
N PHE A 37 -14.44 -1.96 22.88
CA PHE A 37 -13.02 -1.75 23.20
C PHE A 37 -12.78 -0.44 23.97
N ASN A 38 -13.46 0.64 23.57
CA ASN A 38 -13.35 1.94 24.23
C ASN A 38 -13.84 1.91 25.70
N HIS A 39 -14.93 1.18 25.96
CA HIS A 39 -15.48 1.04 27.32
C HIS A 39 -14.59 0.16 28.23
N PHE A 40 -13.96 -0.88 27.67
CA PHE A 40 -13.08 -1.76 28.42
C PHE A 40 -11.74 -1.10 28.79
N TYR A 41 -11.18 -0.30 27.88
CA TYR A 41 -9.86 0.31 28.06
C TYR A 41 -9.88 1.56 28.95
N SER A 42 -10.97 2.33 28.95
CA SER A 42 -10.95 3.69 29.51
C SER A 42 -11.05 3.75 31.03
N ASN A 43 -11.77 2.84 31.68
CA ASN A 43 -12.05 2.99 33.12
C ASN A 43 -11.15 2.09 33.97
N ARG A 44 -10.94 0.81 33.60
CA ARG A 44 -10.12 -0.10 34.43
C ARG A 44 -8.63 0.21 34.39
N LEU A 45 -8.09 0.57 33.23
CA LEU A 45 -6.67 0.86 33.09
C LEU A 45 -6.29 2.18 33.78
N LYS A 46 -7.15 3.21 33.68
CA LYS A 46 -6.90 4.53 34.30
C LYS A 46 -6.77 4.46 35.83
N TYR A 47 -7.61 3.66 36.49
CA TYR A 47 -7.54 3.52 37.95
C TYR A 47 -6.28 2.76 38.41
N SER A 48 -5.88 1.68 37.71
CA SER A 48 -4.67 0.92 38.05
C SER A 48 -3.35 1.65 37.78
N LEU A 49 -3.32 2.59 36.83
CA LEU A 49 -2.14 3.40 36.51
C LEU A 49 -1.94 4.59 37.45
N CYS A 50 -2.98 5.01 38.16
CA CYS A 50 -2.92 6.19 39.03
C CYS A 50 -2.37 5.89 40.43
N GLN A 51 -2.27 4.61 40.82
CA GLN A 51 -2.06 4.21 42.22
C GLN A 51 -0.59 3.94 42.60
N SER A 52 0.39 3.92 41.68
CA SER A 52 1.81 3.82 42.05
C SER A 52 2.78 4.47 41.05
N PRO A 53 3.85 5.15 41.52
CA PRO A 53 4.88 5.74 40.66
C PRO A 53 5.67 4.69 39.87
N SER A 54 5.80 3.47 40.41
CA SER A 54 6.50 2.35 39.76
C SER A 54 5.74 1.78 38.56
N ALA A 55 4.42 1.70 38.61
CA ALA A 55 3.61 1.22 37.48
C ALA A 55 3.66 2.19 36.29
N LYS A 56 3.69 3.51 36.54
CA LYS A 56 3.86 4.53 35.49
C LYS A 56 5.20 4.40 34.78
N ARG A 57 6.28 4.18 35.54
CA ARG A 57 7.63 3.95 35.00
C ARG A 57 7.68 2.71 34.11
N ASN A 58 7.12 1.59 34.57
CA ASN A 58 7.10 0.35 33.79
C ASN A 58 6.25 0.48 32.52
N LEU A 59 5.14 1.23 32.55
CA LEU A 59 4.36 1.51 31.35
C LEU A 59 5.12 2.38 30.36
N ILE A 60 5.83 3.41 30.82
CA ILE A 60 6.68 4.25 29.95
C ILE A 60 7.77 3.38 29.31
N LEU A 61 8.42 2.50 30.08
CA LEU A 61 9.43 1.57 29.55
C LEU A 61 8.81 0.60 28.54
N PHE A 62 7.61 0.09 28.81
CA PHE A 62 6.88 -0.78 27.88
C PHE A 62 6.46 -0.06 26.60
N ALA A 63 5.98 1.18 26.71
CA ALA A 63 5.61 2.02 25.57
C ALA A 63 6.83 2.37 24.71
N ILE A 64 7.98 2.67 25.34
CA ILE A 64 9.25 2.89 24.63
C ILE A 64 9.69 1.60 23.93
N ALA A 65 9.69 0.46 24.63
CA ALA A 65 10.05 -0.84 24.04
C ALA A 65 9.15 -1.20 22.85
N LEU A 66 7.85 -0.96 22.98
CA LEU A 66 6.88 -1.19 21.91
C LEU A 66 7.06 -0.21 20.74
N SER A 67 7.42 1.05 21.01
CA SER A 67 7.74 2.02 19.95
C SER A 67 8.98 1.60 19.14
N VAL A 68 10.03 1.08 19.80
CA VAL A 68 11.25 0.58 19.13
C VAL A 68 10.95 -0.62 18.24
N ILE A 69 9.99 -1.47 18.62
CA ILE A 69 9.60 -2.64 17.83
C ILE A 69 8.71 -2.23 16.65
N ILE A 70 7.77 -1.30 16.83
CA ILE A 70 6.77 -0.97 15.81
C ILE A 70 7.29 0.01 14.75
N VAL A 71 8.11 1.00 15.11
CA VAL A 71 8.64 2.01 14.20
C VAL A 71 9.33 1.42 12.95
N PRO A 72 10.22 0.40 13.03
CA PRO A 72 10.82 -0.20 11.84
C PRO A 72 9.84 -0.98 10.96
N HIS A 73 8.66 -1.34 11.47
CA HIS A 73 7.61 -2.01 10.69
C HIS A 73 6.59 -1.03 10.08
N LEU A 74 6.59 0.25 10.50
CA LEU A 74 5.76 1.30 9.90
C LEU A 74 6.41 1.96 8.69
N VAL A 75 7.74 1.98 8.64
CA VAL A 75 8.47 2.22 7.40
C VAL A 75 8.31 0.95 6.58
N GLN A 76 7.47 1.00 5.53
CA GLN A 76 7.32 -0.10 4.60
C GLN A 76 8.70 -0.63 4.23
N ALA A 77 8.89 -1.95 4.22
CA ALA A 77 10.15 -2.57 3.83
C ALA A 77 10.48 -2.17 2.37
N THR A 78 11.11 -1.01 2.19
CA THR A 78 11.57 -0.56 0.89
C THR A 78 12.71 -1.49 0.55
N ASP A 79 12.53 -2.31 -0.48
CA ASP A 79 13.61 -3.14 -0.98
C ASP A 79 14.79 -2.22 -1.34
N LEU A 80 15.87 -2.33 -0.57
CA LEU A 80 17.06 -1.49 -0.73
C LEU A 80 17.72 -1.73 -2.09
N MET A 81 17.47 -2.88 -2.71
CA MET A 81 17.95 -3.22 -4.05
C MET A 81 17.00 -2.76 -5.16
N ALA A 82 15.76 -2.36 -4.85
CA ALA A 82 14.81 -1.90 -5.86
C ALA A 82 15.26 -0.56 -6.48
N THR A 83 15.76 0.37 -5.67
CA THR A 83 16.33 1.63 -6.17
C THR A 83 17.53 1.37 -7.08
N GLN A 84 18.41 0.45 -6.68
CA GLN A 84 19.61 0.11 -7.46
C GLN A 84 19.26 -0.53 -8.81
N LYS A 85 18.19 -1.33 -8.87
CA LYS A 85 17.69 -1.88 -10.13
C LYS A 85 17.18 -0.77 -11.07
N SER A 86 16.49 0.24 -10.53
CA SER A 86 16.04 1.40 -11.30
C SER A 86 17.22 2.19 -11.86
N ASP A 87 18.19 2.54 -11.01
CA ASP A 87 19.36 3.33 -11.42
C ASP A 87 20.20 2.62 -12.50
N ALA A 88 20.31 1.28 -12.41
CA ALA A 88 20.97 0.46 -13.42
C ALA A 88 20.22 0.47 -14.75
N ASN A 89 18.89 0.41 -14.73
CA ASN A 89 18.07 0.50 -15.94
C ASN A 89 18.16 1.89 -16.57
N ASP A 90 18.19 2.94 -15.77
CA ASP A 90 18.33 4.32 -16.27
C ASP A 90 19.72 4.56 -16.89
N THR A 91 20.75 3.86 -16.40
CA THR A 91 22.13 3.97 -16.89
C THR A 91 22.42 3.08 -18.09
N PHE A 92 21.87 1.87 -18.18
CA PHE A 92 22.21 0.90 -19.22
C PHE A 92 21.04 0.46 -20.10
N GLY A 93 19.81 0.85 -19.75
CA GLY A 93 18.60 0.45 -20.44
C GLY A 93 18.30 1.27 -21.70
N HIS A 94 17.11 1.02 -22.25
CA HIS A 94 16.73 1.61 -23.52
C HIS A 94 16.54 3.13 -23.43
N GLY A 95 17.14 3.87 -24.36
CA GLY A 95 17.15 5.33 -24.36
C GLY A 95 18.25 5.94 -23.51
N SER A 96 19.12 5.14 -22.88
CA SER A 96 20.25 5.65 -22.11
C SER A 96 21.33 6.27 -23.01
N THR A 97 22.07 7.22 -22.44
CA THR A 97 23.33 7.75 -22.98
C THR A 97 24.32 6.63 -23.33
N VAL A 98 24.38 5.54 -22.55
CA VAL A 98 25.30 4.43 -22.85
C VAL A 98 24.92 3.72 -24.15
N GLU A 99 23.63 3.44 -24.36
CA GLU A 99 23.13 2.86 -25.62
C GLU A 99 23.49 3.77 -26.80
N TRP A 100 23.29 5.08 -26.63
CA TRP A 100 23.60 6.07 -27.68
C TRP A 100 25.09 6.11 -28.02
N VAL A 101 25.98 6.08 -27.02
CA VAL A 101 27.44 6.05 -27.25
C VAL A 101 27.86 4.77 -27.99
N ILE A 102 27.28 3.63 -27.66
CA ILE A 102 27.57 2.36 -28.36
C ILE A 102 27.19 2.47 -29.84
N TYR A 103 26.01 3.04 -30.18
CA TYR A 103 25.63 3.28 -31.56
C TYR A 103 26.61 4.21 -32.27
N LEU A 104 27.04 5.28 -31.61
CA LEU A 104 28.01 6.21 -32.20
C LEU A 104 29.36 5.53 -32.49
N CYS A 105 29.85 4.71 -31.56
CA CYS A 105 31.08 3.94 -31.77
C CYS A 105 30.96 3.00 -32.98
N GLU A 106 29.85 2.28 -33.11
CA GLU A 106 29.63 1.35 -34.22
C GLU A 106 29.58 2.07 -35.58
N VAL A 107 28.99 3.27 -35.63
CA VAL A 107 28.99 4.11 -36.84
C VAL A 107 30.42 4.51 -37.23
N ILE A 108 31.24 4.94 -36.26
CA ILE A 108 32.63 5.34 -36.52
C ILE A 108 33.47 4.15 -36.99
N VAL A 109 33.32 3.00 -36.35
CA VAL A 109 34.02 1.76 -36.73
C VAL A 109 33.58 1.30 -38.11
N SER A 110 32.28 1.31 -38.39
CA SER A 110 31.73 0.95 -39.71
C SER A 110 32.23 1.88 -40.81
N ALA A 111 32.24 3.19 -40.57
CA ALA A 111 32.75 4.18 -41.52
C ALA A 111 34.25 3.99 -41.80
N THR A 112 35.05 3.83 -40.75
CA THR A 112 36.50 3.61 -40.86
C THR A 112 36.80 2.27 -41.56
N GLY A 113 36.06 1.22 -41.20
CA GLY A 113 36.15 -0.10 -41.81
C GLY A 113 35.79 -0.09 -43.29
N PHE A 114 34.73 0.64 -43.67
CA PHE A 114 34.33 0.80 -45.07
C PHE A 114 35.40 1.56 -45.89
N ILE A 115 36.00 2.62 -45.33
CA ILE A 115 37.07 3.35 -46.01
C ILE A 115 38.26 2.41 -46.32
N LYS A 116 38.65 1.58 -45.35
CA LYS A 116 39.82 0.70 -45.49
C LYS A 116 39.57 -0.51 -46.38
N THR A 117 38.40 -1.13 -46.26
CA THR A 117 38.11 -2.41 -46.93
C THR A 117 37.32 -2.25 -48.23
N ARG A 118 36.65 -1.11 -48.42
CA ARG A 118 35.70 -0.84 -49.52
C ARG A 118 34.60 -1.90 -49.65
N ASN A 119 34.31 -2.62 -48.56
CA ASN A 119 33.30 -3.66 -48.51
C ASN A 119 32.04 -3.13 -47.79
N PRO A 120 30.87 -3.04 -48.46
CA PRO A 120 29.64 -2.57 -47.82
C PRO A 120 29.11 -3.53 -46.75
N MET A 121 29.58 -4.79 -46.71
CA MET A 121 29.18 -5.77 -45.69
C MET A 121 29.51 -5.31 -44.26
N VAL A 122 30.47 -4.40 -44.09
CA VAL A 122 30.84 -3.84 -42.77
C VAL A 122 29.65 -3.19 -42.08
N PHE A 123 28.71 -2.58 -42.81
CA PHE A 123 27.50 -1.97 -42.23
C PHE A 123 26.51 -2.97 -41.65
N THR A 124 26.68 -4.28 -41.91
CA THR A 124 25.86 -5.32 -41.30
C THR A 124 26.04 -5.32 -39.77
N GLY A 125 27.22 -4.93 -39.27
CA GLY A 125 27.48 -4.77 -37.84
C GLY A 125 26.51 -3.79 -37.18
N LEU A 126 26.25 -2.66 -37.85
CA LEU A 126 25.31 -1.64 -37.39
C LEU A 126 23.88 -2.19 -37.25
N VAL A 127 23.40 -2.93 -38.26
CA VAL A 127 22.07 -3.56 -38.23
C VAL A 127 21.98 -4.59 -37.10
N MET A 128 23.00 -5.46 -36.99
CA MET A 128 23.05 -6.49 -35.95
C MET A 128 23.07 -5.89 -34.56
N LEU A 129 23.86 -4.83 -34.35
CA LEU A 129 23.99 -4.17 -33.06
C LEU A 129 22.66 -3.57 -32.60
N VAL A 130 21.90 -2.93 -33.50
CA VAL A 130 20.54 -2.42 -33.18
C VAL A 130 19.56 -3.54 -32.85
N LEU A 131 19.60 -4.67 -33.55
CA LEU A 131 18.71 -5.80 -33.26
C LEU A 131 19.04 -6.44 -31.90
N ILE A 132 20.33 -6.58 -31.59
CA ILE A 132 20.81 -7.14 -30.34
C ILE A 132 20.40 -6.25 -29.17
N THR A 133 20.69 -4.95 -29.21
CA THR A 133 20.32 -4.03 -28.11
C THR A 133 18.81 -4.04 -27.86
N ARG A 134 18.00 -4.04 -28.93
CA ARG A 134 16.54 -4.16 -28.80
C ARG A 134 16.12 -5.47 -28.15
N ALA A 135 16.66 -6.60 -28.57
CA ALA A 135 16.32 -7.91 -28.01
C ALA A 135 16.76 -8.02 -26.54
N PHE A 136 17.97 -7.57 -26.18
CA PHE A 136 18.47 -7.63 -24.81
C PHE A 136 17.66 -6.74 -23.86
N PHE A 137 17.31 -5.52 -24.27
CA PHE A 137 16.50 -4.63 -23.44
C PHE A 137 15.06 -5.13 -23.24
N THR A 138 14.51 -5.89 -24.19
CA THR A 138 13.20 -6.53 -23.97
C THR A 138 13.20 -7.67 -22.96
N ILE A 139 14.37 -8.27 -22.68
CA ILE A 139 14.49 -9.39 -21.73
C ILE A 139 14.87 -8.89 -20.34
N ILE A 140 15.65 -7.82 -20.26
CA ILE A 140 16.18 -7.26 -19.01
C ILE A 140 15.25 -6.19 -18.41
N GLY A 141 14.53 -5.45 -19.27
CA GLY A 141 13.58 -4.40 -18.89
C GLY A 141 12.26 -4.92 -18.36
#